data_AF-A0A965UTH3-F1
#
_entry.id   AF-A0A965UTH3-F1
#
_cell.length_a   1.000
_cell.length_b   1.000
_cell.length_c   1.000
_cell.angle_alpha   90.00
_cell.angle_beta   90.00
_cell.angle_gamma   90.00
#
_symmetry.space_group_name_H-M   'P 1'
#
loop_
_entity.id
_entity.type
_entity.pdbx_description
1 polymer ?
#
loop_
_entity_poly.entity_id
_entity_poly.type
_entity_poly.pdbx_seq_one_letter_code
_entity_poly.pdbx_strand_id
1 'polypeptide(L)'
;MAITNGYATRNQIKAALRIGTADTQDDDLIDNCAGAASRLIDGYANRQFWQYGSATVRVFTAYDSFVCEIDDIALTAITLKTSTLADGVFDVTWTATDYQLEPTNGIL
;
A
#
# COMPACT_ATOMS: atom_id res chain seq x y z
N MET A 1 -11.96 -7.89 -16.67
CA MET A 1 -12.19 -6.65 -15.90
C MET A 1 -10.82 -6.07 -15.60
N ALA A 2 -10.55 -4.79 -15.89
CA ALA A 2 -9.20 -4.24 -15.68
C ALA A 2 -8.67 -4.53 -14.27
N ILE A 3 -7.47 -5.09 -14.19
CA ILE A 3 -6.85 -5.52 -12.93
C ILE A 3 -6.68 -4.29 -12.04
N THR A 4 -7.29 -4.30 -10.86
CA THR A 4 -7.12 -3.25 -9.85
C THR A 4 -5.96 -3.62 -8.92
N ASN A 5 -5.01 -2.71 -8.73
CA ASN A 5 -3.83 -2.91 -7.86
C ASN A 5 -3.05 -4.19 -8.21
N GLY A 6 -2.93 -4.49 -9.51
CA GLY A 6 -2.16 -5.64 -10.01
C GLY A 6 -0.69 -5.31 -10.21
N TYR A 7 0.18 -6.29 -9.97
CA TYR A 7 1.63 -6.14 -10.18
C TYR A 7 2.08 -6.37 -11.62
N ALA A 8 1.17 -6.79 -12.49
CA ALA A 8 1.37 -6.83 -13.93
C ALA A 8 0.07 -6.41 -14.62
N THR A 9 0.21 -5.66 -15.69
CA THR A 9 -0.90 -5.36 -16.61
C THR A 9 -1.20 -6.58 -17.47
N ARG A 10 -2.45 -6.69 -17.93
CA ARG A 10 -2.86 -7.72 -18.90
C ARG A 10 -1.94 -7.75 -20.12
N ASN A 11 -1.54 -6.58 -20.64
CA ASN A 11 -0.67 -6.47 -21.81
C ASN A 11 0.75 -7.00 -21.54
N GLN A 12 1.30 -6.78 -20.34
CA GLN A 12 2.60 -7.36 -19.97
C GLN A 12 2.52 -8.89 -19.91
N ILE A 13 1.43 -9.45 -19.39
CA ILE A 13 1.23 -10.90 -19.33
C ILE A 13 1.05 -11.48 -20.75
N LYS A 14 0.22 -10.86 -21.59
CA LYS A 14 0.04 -11.27 -22.98
C LYS A 14 1.34 -11.23 -23.77
N ALA A 15 2.14 -10.18 -23.60
CA ALA A 15 3.46 -10.08 -24.21
C ALA A 15 4.39 -11.23 -23.76
N ALA A 16 4.41 -11.57 -22.47
CA ALA A 16 5.22 -12.67 -21.94
C ALA A 16 4.79 -14.04 -22.50
N LEU A 17 3.49 -14.23 -22.72
CA LEU A 17 2.92 -15.46 -23.29
C LEU A 17 2.87 -15.46 -24.83
N ARG A 18 3.34 -14.39 -25.48
CA ARG A 18 3.29 -14.18 -26.94
C ARG A 18 1.87 -14.18 -27.52
N ILE A 19 0.91 -13.66 -26.76
CA ILE A 19 -0.47 -13.44 -27.18
C ILE A 19 -0.60 -12.03 -27.75
N GLY A 20 -1.20 -11.89 -28.93
CA GLY A 20 -1.44 -10.60 -29.56
C GLY A 20 -2.44 -9.75 -28.76
N THR A 21 -2.28 -8.43 -28.76
CA THR A 21 -3.20 -7.54 -28.00
C THR A 21 -4.62 -7.53 -28.56
N ALA A 22 -4.80 -7.84 -29.84
CA ALA A 22 -6.11 -7.95 -30.50
C ALA A 22 -6.89 -9.23 -30.15
N ASP A 23 -6.23 -10.26 -29.61
CA ASP A 23 -6.88 -11.48 -29.15
C ASP A 23 -7.44 -11.24 -27.74
N THR A 24 -8.74 -11.08 -27.60
CA THR A 24 -9.39 -10.71 -26.33
C THR A 24 -10.16 -11.85 -25.67
N GLN A 25 -10.07 -13.07 -26.21
CA GLN A 25 -10.92 -14.19 -25.79
C GLN A 25 -10.74 -14.53 -24.30
N ASP A 26 -9.50 -14.48 -23.80
CA ASP A 26 -9.14 -14.89 -22.44
C ASP A 26 -8.81 -13.72 -21.51
N ASP A 27 -9.12 -12.49 -21.90
CA ASP A 27 -8.72 -11.29 -21.16
C ASP A 27 -9.20 -11.30 -19.70
N ASP A 28 -10.43 -11.75 -19.45
CA ASP A 28 -10.97 -11.86 -18.09
C ASP A 28 -10.32 -12.98 -17.27
N LEU A 29 -9.94 -14.10 -17.90
CA LEU A 29 -9.23 -15.19 -17.22
C LEU A 29 -7.82 -14.75 -16.84
N ILE A 30 -7.13 -14.04 -17.74
CA ILE A 30 -5.82 -13.46 -17.47
C ILE A 30 -5.91 -12.48 -16.30
N ASP A 31 -6.91 -11.59 -16.29
CA ASP A 31 -7.09 -10.63 -15.20
C ASP A 31 -7.32 -11.33 -13.85
N ASN A 32 -8.15 -12.38 -13.83
CA ASN A 32 -8.43 -13.15 -12.62
C ASN A 32 -7.17 -13.81 -12.07
N CYS A 33 -6.38 -14.48 -12.93
CA CYS A 33 -5.12 -15.09 -12.56
C CYS A 33 -4.10 -14.06 -12.05
N ALA A 34 -4.00 -12.91 -12.73
CA ALA A 34 -3.11 -11.82 -12.35
C ALA A 34 -3.49 -11.21 -10.99
N GLY A 35 -4.79 -11.03 -10.75
CA GLY A 35 -5.32 -10.57 -9.46
C GLY A 35 -4.99 -11.55 -8.34
N ALA A 36 -5.27 -12.84 -8.54
CA ALA A 36 -4.95 -13.89 -7.57
C ALA A 36 -3.46 -13.98 -7.26
N ALA A 37 -2.60 -13.93 -8.28
CA ALA A 37 -1.15 -13.93 -8.09
C ALA A 37 -0.66 -12.68 -7.34
N SER A 38 -1.23 -11.51 -7.63
CA SER A 38 -0.90 -10.27 -6.91
C SER A 38 -1.29 -10.36 -5.43
N ARG A 39 -2.48 -10.89 -5.11
CA ARG A 39 -2.92 -11.12 -3.72
C ARG A 39 -2.08 -12.19 -3.01
N LEU A 40 -1.61 -13.21 -3.73
CA LEU A 40 -0.67 -14.19 -3.18
C LEU A 40 0.66 -13.55 -2.79
N ILE A 41 1.20 -12.66 -3.64
CA ILE A 41 2.41 -11.89 -3.33
C ILE A 41 2.20 -11.02 -2.09
N ASP A 42 1.04 -10.35 -1.99
CA ASP A 42 0.71 -9.54 -0.82
C ASP A 42 0.73 -10.37 0.47
N GLY A 43 0.06 -11.54 0.45
CA GLY A 43 0.02 -12.46 1.59
C GLY A 43 1.39 -13.05 1.93
N TYR A 44 2.21 -13.36 0.92
CA TYR A 44 3.56 -13.89 1.14
C TYR A 44 4.49 -12.85 1.76
N ALA A 45 4.42 -11.60 1.28
CA ALA A 45 5.24 -10.51 1.80
C ALA A 45 4.69 -9.91 3.12
N ASN A 46 3.44 -10.21 3.47
CA ASN A 46 2.65 -9.50 4.50
C ASN A 46 2.70 -7.98 4.28
N ARG A 47 2.73 -7.54 3.02
CA ARG A 47 2.90 -6.14 2.61
C ARG A 47 2.09 -5.87 1.34
N GLN A 48 1.77 -4.61 1.11
CA GLN A 48 1.11 -4.15 -0.12
C GLN A 48 2.03 -3.15 -0.83
N PHE A 49 2.22 -3.32 -2.13
CA PHE A 49 3.10 -2.47 -2.95
C PHE A 49 2.30 -1.49 -3.84
N TRP A 50 1.11 -1.12 -3.39
CA TRP A 50 0.20 -0.21 -4.08
C TRP A 50 -0.45 0.74 -3.07
N GLN A 51 -0.86 1.91 -3.55
CA GLN A 51 -1.50 2.94 -2.72
C GLN A 51 -3.03 2.80 -2.75
N TYR A 52 -3.68 3.08 -1.64
CA TYR A 52 -5.14 3.30 -1.65
C TYR A 52 -5.45 4.60 -2.39
N GLY A 53 -6.47 4.59 -3.25
CA GLY A 53 -6.84 5.74 -4.09
C GLY A 53 -7.33 6.97 -3.33
N SER A 54 -7.64 6.85 -2.04
CA SER A 54 -7.91 7.96 -1.15
C SER A 54 -7.15 7.80 0.17
N ALA A 55 -6.71 8.93 0.72
CA ALA A 55 -6.13 8.96 2.06
C ALA A 55 -7.18 8.46 3.06
N THR A 56 -6.91 7.30 3.67
CA THR A 56 -7.74 6.73 4.72
C THR A 56 -7.04 6.96 6.05
N VAL A 57 -7.78 7.45 7.05
CA VAL A 57 -7.25 7.57 8.40
C VAL A 57 -7.03 6.16 8.92
N ARG A 58 -5.80 5.86 9.34
CA ARG A 58 -5.43 4.64 10.06
C ARG A 58 -5.07 5.00 11.48
N VAL A 59 -5.50 4.16 12.41
CA VAL A 59 -5.24 4.32 13.84
C VAL A 59 -4.28 3.22 14.25
N PHE A 60 -3.19 3.62 14.91
CA PHE A 60 -2.15 2.74 15.40
C PHE A 60 -2.02 2.92 16.91
N THR A 61 -1.55 1.88 17.59
CA THR A 61 -1.20 1.94 19.01
C THR A 61 0.31 2.02 19.11
N ALA A 62 0.81 3.06 19.78
CA ALA A 62 2.24 3.21 20.00
C ALA A 62 2.78 2.06 20.86
N TYR A 63 3.98 1.58 20.54
CA TYR A 63 4.67 0.56 21.33
C TYR A 63 5.15 1.15 22.66
N ASP A 64 5.71 2.36 22.60
CA ASP A 64 6.09 3.16 23.77
C ASP A 64 5.97 4.67 23.49
N SER A 65 6.53 5.52 24.37
CA SER A 65 6.47 6.98 24.24
C SER A 65 7.30 7.56 23.09
N PHE A 66 8.12 6.75 22.41
CA PHE A 66 9.02 7.16 21.34
C PHE A 66 8.71 6.46 20.00
N VAL A 67 8.18 5.24 20.03
CA VAL A 67 8.01 4.40 18.84
C VAL A 67 6.55 4.02 18.62
N CYS A 68 6.09 4.23 17.39
CA CYS A 68 4.82 3.71 16.88
C CYS A 68 5.11 2.97 15.58
N GLU A 69 4.95 1.65 15.59
CA GLU A 69 5.05 0.84 14.37
C GLU A 69 3.80 1.05 13.52
N ILE A 70 4.01 1.34 12.24
CA ILE A 70 2.95 1.62 11.28
C ILE A 70 3.22 0.86 9.98
N ASP A 71 2.19 0.79 9.14
CA ASP A 71 2.34 0.27 7.79
C ASP A 71 3.22 1.18 6.92
N ASP A 72 3.68 0.65 5.78
CA ASP A 72 4.46 1.40 4.80
C ASP A 72 3.77 2.70 4.37
N ILE A 73 4.50 3.81 4.46
CA ILE A 73 4.04 5.11 3.96
C ILE A 73 4.53 5.28 2.52
N ALA A 74 3.60 5.34 1.59
CA ALA A 74 3.93 5.44 0.18
C ALA A 74 4.17 6.89 -0.32
N LEU A 75 3.95 7.90 0.52
CA LEU A 75 4.12 9.33 0.23
C LEU A 75 4.97 9.99 1.31
N THR A 76 5.71 11.05 0.96
CA THR A 76 6.55 11.78 1.92
C THR A 76 5.76 12.72 2.84
N ALA A 77 4.56 13.14 2.43
CA ALA A 77 3.70 14.01 3.22
C ALA A 77 2.63 13.19 3.95
N ILE A 78 2.67 13.22 5.29
CA ILE A 78 1.65 12.61 6.16
C ILE A 78 1.04 13.65 7.09
N THR A 79 -0.17 13.37 7.56
CA THR A 79 -0.77 14.06 8.71
C THR A 79 -0.74 13.10 9.89
N LEU A 80 0.13 13.38 10.87
CA LEU A 80 0.22 12.62 12.11
C LEU A 80 -0.53 13.35 13.21
N LYS A 81 -1.38 12.63 13.92
CA LYS A 81 -2.05 13.11 15.12
C LYS A 81 -1.99 12.08 16.23
N THR A 82 -1.95 12.53 17.47
CA THR A 82 -1.98 11.68 18.68
C THR A 82 -3.14 12.09 19.59
N SER A 83 -3.65 11.13 20.35
CA SER A 83 -4.65 11.37 21.40
C SER A 83 -3.94 11.49 22.75
N THR A 84 -4.02 12.64 23.40
CA THR A 84 -3.33 12.89 24.68
C THR A 84 -3.92 12.11 25.84
N LEU A 85 -5.21 11.76 25.76
CA LEU A 85 -5.95 11.05 26.81
C LEU A 85 -6.28 9.60 26.45
N ALA A 86 -5.80 9.10 25.30
CA ALA A 86 -6.12 7.78 24.76
C ALA A 86 -7.65 7.53 24.67
N ASP A 87 -8.43 8.57 24.37
CA ASP A 87 -9.89 8.58 24.33
C ASP A 87 -10.46 8.49 22.89
N GLY A 88 -9.58 8.33 21.90
CA GLY A 88 -9.92 8.33 20.47
C GLY A 88 -10.10 9.73 19.88
N VAL A 89 -9.93 10.79 20.67
CA VAL A 89 -9.85 12.17 20.18
C VAL A 89 -8.39 12.47 19.88
N PHE A 90 -8.06 12.65 18.59
CA PHE A 90 -6.72 12.95 18.12
C PHE A 90 -6.49 14.46 18.08
N ASP A 91 -6.25 15.03 19.26
CA ASP A 91 -6.22 16.46 19.56
C ASP A 91 -4.88 17.15 19.26
N VAL A 92 -3.78 16.39 19.24
CA VAL A 92 -2.44 16.92 18.92
C VAL A 92 -2.09 16.64 17.48
N THR A 93 -1.69 17.66 16.73
CA THR A 93 -1.20 17.53 15.35
C THR A 93 0.31 17.78 15.32
N TRP A 94 1.05 16.84 14.75
CA TRP A 94 2.50 16.88 14.69
C TRP A 94 2.96 17.51 13.38
N THR A 95 4.03 18.27 13.45
CA THR A 95 4.78 18.78 12.30
C THR A 95 5.97 17.88 12.00
N ALA A 96 6.57 18.03 10.81
CA ALA A 96 7.72 17.22 10.41
C ALA A 96 8.95 17.36 11.32
N THR A 97 9.01 18.39 12.18
CA THR A 97 10.09 18.53 13.18
C THR A 97 9.83 17.76 14.46
N ASP A 98 8.60 17.27 14.67
CA ASP A 98 8.21 16.60 15.91
C ASP A 98 8.45 15.08 15.83
N TYR A 99 8.50 14.49 14.62
CA TYR A 99 8.67 13.05 14.42
C TYR A 99 9.86 12.71 13.50
N GLN A 100 10.36 11.48 13.63
CA GLN A 100 11.36 10.88 12.74
C GLN A 100 10.74 9.66 12.05
N LEU A 101 10.83 9.60 10.72
CA LEU A 101 10.46 8.40 9.96
C LEU A 101 11.67 7.49 9.81
N GLU A 102 11.42 6.18 9.88
CA GLU A 102 12.41 5.15 9.60
C GLU A 102 12.18 4.56 8.20
N PRO A 103 13.23 4.08 7.52
CA PRO A 103 14.63 4.17 7.96
C PRO A 103 15.18 5.60 7.82
N THR A 104 16.03 6.04 8.76
CA THR A 104 16.61 7.41 8.77
C THR A 104 17.34 7.82 7.48
N ASN A 105 17.82 6.84 6.70
CA ASN A 105 18.46 7.08 5.40
C ASN A 105 17.47 7.15 4.22
N GLY A 106 16.18 6.90 4.46
CA GLY A 106 15.13 6.86 3.45
C GLY A 106 15.22 5.70 2.45
N ILE A 107 15.97 4.63 2.78
CA ILE A 107 16.18 3.46 1.90
C ILE A 107 15.69 2.20 2.61
N LEU A 108 14.70 1.55 2.02
CA LEU A 108 14.15 0.27 2.47
C LEU A 108 14.79 -0.93 1.75
#